data_AF-A0A7S1RAF3-F1
#
_entry.id   AF-A0A7S1RAF3-F1
#
_cell.length_a   1.000
_cell.length_b   1.000
_cell.length_c   1.000
_cell.angle_alpha   90.00
_cell.angle_beta   90.00
_cell.angle_gamma   90.00
#
_symmetry.space_group_name_H-M   'P 1'
#
loop_
_entity.id
_entity.type
_entity.pdbx_description
1 polymer ?
#
loop_
_entity_poly.entity_id
_entity_poly.type
_entity_poly.pdbx_seq_one_letter_code
_entity_poly.pdbx_strand_id
1 'polypeptide(L)'
;RVQASDVAGASPRPAWKAMLAPLPSTPRCSDKGEGQGLDAEALISTGRSTTDAVQDWRARCRCLGAATFASLGVVGFLAYLGSGGRGHLAMRAHRLDLELQGKVAVTADDPMWGCGLVGRIPGILPNGHTKPETQRLIDGMKASSSFNKATFWNWNLAPQKVESGMEHLNRDFLFMPEMWGAGIVEEKYVRPAGAANFLDSVGQVSPAEMSTLFLGMNEPDIKGSCMGNMFGKCLEPCDPASVSAGDCPVAHLGDTLPPAQPNAKGQCNCWQFSHATGVGFWPLNGCSGPQPLTKLWQDPACSNIVVDNWKKTAAIAVAKGYKFLSTPLVAVDVGYAQKFLEKACGCTAPGQCACTDASCGCPVYVGFHFYAYDCRPEVTGYRDFVDKLNNVTRIMEMYPFVKGAIINEVGMLNCAPSFENPICVPNSGRNPASQVPDHSCPNDGLATFLDKLFDYVIAQKTSDGRPVVKAFSWFNENMAGGTYNLQLFNKAGTTLNALGESYIRNCARWGATWNAR
;
A
#
# COMPACT_ATOMS: atom_id res chain seq x y z
N ARG A 1 13.79 -45.36 13.03
CA ARG A 1 13.43 -46.10 14.26
C ARG A 1 12.88 -45.03 15.20
N VAL A 2 11.57 -44.83 15.36
CA VAL A 2 10.49 -45.77 15.69
C VAL A 2 9.20 -45.36 14.93
N GLN A 3 8.56 -46.37 14.31
CA GLN A 3 7.17 -46.44 13.80
C GLN A 3 6.15 -46.23 14.95
N ALA A 4 4.84 -46.06 14.81
CA ALA A 4 3.83 -45.76 13.79
C ALA A 4 2.51 -45.85 14.59
N SER A 5 1.44 -45.19 14.17
CA SER A 5 0.11 -45.82 14.17
C SER A 5 -0.87 -45.03 13.31
N ASP A 6 -1.34 -45.74 12.29
CA ASP A 6 -2.46 -45.45 11.42
C ASP A 6 -3.78 -45.29 12.17
N VAL A 7 -4.67 -44.46 11.64
CA VAL A 7 -6.10 -44.80 11.53
C VAL A 7 -6.63 -44.31 10.19
N ALA A 8 -7.01 -45.27 9.35
CA ALA A 8 -7.76 -45.09 8.12
C ALA A 8 -9.28 -44.98 8.41
N GLY A 9 -10.00 -44.22 7.59
CA GLY A 9 -11.46 -44.20 7.56
C GLY A 9 -11.95 -43.62 6.24
N ALA A 10 -12.56 -44.46 5.40
CA ALA A 10 -12.92 -44.19 4.02
C ALA A 10 -14.42 -43.89 3.82
N SER A 11 -14.70 -42.96 2.88
CA SER A 11 -15.85 -42.89 1.93
C SER A 11 -17.30 -42.69 2.46
N PRO A 12 -18.31 -42.29 1.63
CA PRO A 12 -18.26 -41.99 0.19
C PRO A 12 -18.94 -40.67 -0.28
N ARG A 13 -18.69 -40.33 -1.55
CA ARG A 13 -19.40 -39.33 -2.37
C ARG A 13 -20.84 -39.80 -2.71
N PRO A 14 -21.67 -38.89 -3.24
CA PRO A 14 -22.46 -39.23 -4.41
C PRO A 14 -22.21 -38.26 -5.59
N ALA A 15 -22.26 -38.84 -6.78
CA ALA A 15 -22.23 -38.18 -8.07
C ALA A 15 -23.62 -37.71 -8.50
N TRP A 16 -23.69 -36.63 -9.29
CA TRP A 16 -24.80 -36.38 -10.22
C TRP A 16 -24.25 -35.90 -11.57
N LYS A 17 -24.87 -36.44 -12.63
CA LYS A 17 -24.55 -36.29 -14.06
C LYS A 17 -25.57 -35.37 -14.72
N ALA A 18 -25.08 -34.49 -15.60
CA ALA A 18 -25.60 -34.02 -16.90
C ALA A 18 -27.09 -33.73 -17.12
N MET A 19 -27.37 -32.56 -17.75
CA MET A 19 -28.29 -32.45 -18.89
C MET A 19 -27.94 -31.23 -19.77
N LEU A 20 -27.77 -31.50 -21.08
CA LEU A 20 -27.72 -30.58 -22.21
C LEU A 20 -29.10 -30.55 -22.88
N ALA A 21 -29.54 -29.41 -23.45
CA ALA A 21 -30.21 -29.21 -24.75
C ALA A 21 -30.64 -27.71 -24.92
N PRO A 22 -31.17 -27.20 -26.07
CA PRO A 22 -30.44 -26.28 -26.95
C PRO A 22 -31.17 -24.94 -27.25
N LEU A 23 -30.52 -24.12 -28.10
CA LEU A 23 -30.88 -22.82 -28.70
C LEU A 23 -32.33 -22.69 -29.24
N PRO A 24 -32.77 -21.43 -29.52
CA PRO A 24 -32.84 -21.03 -30.92
C PRO A 24 -32.32 -19.62 -31.25
N SER A 25 -32.08 -19.48 -32.55
CA SER A 25 -31.36 -18.46 -33.31
C SER A 25 -32.18 -17.23 -33.74
N THR A 26 -31.49 -16.07 -33.78
CA THR A 26 -31.50 -14.94 -34.74
C THR A 26 -32.80 -14.41 -35.40
N PRO A 27 -32.84 -13.11 -35.76
CA PRO A 27 -32.46 -12.78 -37.14
C PRO A 27 -31.51 -11.59 -37.30
N ARG A 28 -30.74 -11.66 -38.39
CA ARG A 28 -29.98 -10.58 -39.04
C ARG A 28 -30.94 -9.60 -39.72
N CYS A 29 -30.54 -8.34 -39.79
CA CYS A 29 -30.95 -7.44 -40.89
C CYS A 29 -29.71 -7.01 -41.67
N SER A 30 -29.82 -7.11 -42.99
CA SER A 30 -28.89 -6.61 -43.99
C SER A 30 -29.35 -5.25 -44.54
N ASP A 31 -28.41 -4.64 -45.25
CA ASP A 31 -28.56 -3.66 -46.33
C ASP A 31 -28.54 -2.14 -46.03
N LYS A 32 -27.40 -1.58 -46.47
CA LYS A 32 -27.22 -0.47 -47.43
C LYS A 32 -27.89 0.88 -47.12
N GLY A 33 -27.01 1.87 -46.95
CA GLY A 33 -27.31 3.28 -47.16
C GLY A 33 -26.01 4.07 -47.28
N GLU A 34 -25.60 4.35 -48.51
CA GLU A 34 -24.57 5.33 -48.83
C GLU A 34 -24.99 6.71 -48.28
N GLY A 35 -24.09 7.36 -47.57
CA GLY A 35 -24.24 8.73 -47.09
C GLY A 35 -22.87 9.36 -47.02
N GLN A 36 -22.63 10.28 -47.95
CA GLN A 36 -21.36 10.95 -48.23
C GLN A 36 -20.71 11.52 -46.95
N GLY A 37 -19.48 11.08 -46.69
CA GLY A 37 -18.61 11.69 -45.70
C GLY A 37 -18.19 13.08 -46.16
N LEU A 38 -18.33 14.07 -45.27
CA LEU A 38 -17.58 15.31 -45.38
C LEU A 38 -16.20 15.08 -44.74
N ASP A 39 -15.18 15.24 -45.55
CA ASP A 39 -13.77 15.12 -45.23
C ASP A 39 -13.36 15.92 -43.99
N ALA A 40 -12.68 15.23 -43.08
CA ALA A 40 -11.95 15.83 -41.96
C ALA A 40 -10.56 16.38 -42.37
N GLU A 41 -10.30 16.54 -43.67
CA GLU A 41 -9.03 17.04 -44.22
C GLU A 41 -9.06 18.52 -44.66
N ALA A 42 -10.07 19.30 -44.23
CA ALA A 42 -10.13 20.75 -44.49
C ALA A 42 -10.00 21.64 -43.23
N LEU A 43 -9.35 21.14 -42.17
CA LEU A 43 -9.07 21.90 -40.94
C LEU A 43 -7.58 21.98 -40.56
N ILE A 44 -6.70 21.69 -41.53
CA ILE A 44 -5.25 21.90 -41.42
C ILE A 44 -4.82 22.88 -42.53
N SER A 45 -5.29 24.14 -42.47
CA SER A 45 -4.69 25.22 -43.28
C SER A 45 -4.85 26.63 -42.72
N THR A 46 -5.46 26.82 -41.54
CA THR A 46 -5.51 28.14 -40.90
C THR A 46 -4.96 28.03 -39.50
N GLY A 47 -3.66 28.31 -39.34
CA GLY A 47 -2.95 28.30 -38.05
C GLY A 47 -3.47 29.32 -37.05
N ARG A 48 -4.63 29.05 -36.44
CA ARG A 48 -5.19 29.79 -35.30
C ARG A 48 -5.26 28.89 -34.08
N SER A 49 -5.00 29.49 -32.92
CA SER A 49 -4.95 28.77 -31.65
C SER A 49 -6.35 28.35 -31.22
N THR A 50 -6.45 27.20 -30.54
CA THR A 50 -7.68 26.67 -29.92
C THR A 50 -8.34 27.67 -28.96
N THR A 51 -7.59 28.65 -28.47
CA THR A 51 -8.06 29.71 -27.57
C THR A 51 -8.95 30.73 -28.29
N ASP A 52 -8.70 30.99 -29.58
CA ASP A 52 -9.43 32.00 -30.37
C ASP A 52 -10.80 31.49 -30.82
N ALA A 53 -10.92 30.19 -31.09
CA ALA A 53 -12.19 29.53 -31.41
C ALA A 53 -13.15 29.50 -30.20
N VAL A 54 -12.60 29.38 -28.98
CA VAL A 54 -13.38 29.39 -27.73
C VAL A 54 -13.85 30.80 -27.37
N GLN A 55 -13.12 31.85 -27.75
CA GLN A 55 -13.55 33.23 -27.53
C GLN A 55 -14.61 33.69 -28.55
N ASP A 56 -14.55 33.27 -29.82
CA ASP A 56 -15.61 33.55 -30.80
C ASP A 56 -16.94 32.85 -30.44
N TRP A 57 -16.86 31.64 -29.88
CA TRP A 57 -18.05 30.94 -29.36
C TRP A 57 -18.69 31.67 -28.16
N ARG A 58 -17.88 32.20 -27.23
CA ARG A 58 -18.36 32.99 -26.08
C ARG A 58 -18.95 34.35 -26.48
N ALA A 59 -18.50 34.94 -27.58
CA ALA A 59 -19.04 36.19 -28.11
C ALA A 59 -20.43 36.00 -28.75
N ARG A 60 -20.70 34.82 -29.35
CA ARG A 60 -21.97 34.53 -30.03
C ARG A 60 -23.12 34.09 -29.10
N CYS A 61 -22.83 33.75 -27.85
CA CYS A 61 -23.85 33.33 -26.87
C CYS A 61 -24.33 34.44 -25.92
N ARG A 62 -23.95 35.71 -26.13
CA ARG A 62 -24.49 36.85 -25.36
C ARG A 62 -25.63 37.56 -26.10
N CYS A 63 -26.75 36.87 -26.27
CA CYS A 63 -28.04 37.48 -26.61
C CYS A 63 -29.16 36.58 -26.07
N LEU A 64 -29.45 36.68 -24.76
CA LEU A 64 -30.77 36.46 -24.16
C LEU A 64 -30.69 36.81 -22.67
N GLY A 65 -31.53 37.75 -22.26
CA GLY A 65 -31.41 38.50 -21.01
C GLY A 65 -31.89 37.76 -19.76
N ALA A 66 -31.51 38.36 -18.63
CA ALA A 66 -31.91 37.97 -17.29
C ALA A 66 -33.34 38.45 -16.98
N ALA A 67 -34.21 37.53 -16.55
CA ALA A 67 -35.35 37.82 -15.69
C ALA A 67 -35.86 36.51 -15.04
N THR A 68 -35.90 36.52 -13.70
CA THR A 68 -36.82 35.76 -12.82
C THR A 68 -36.82 34.23 -12.90
N PHE A 69 -36.18 33.56 -11.91
CA PHE A 69 -36.59 32.22 -11.48
C PHE A 69 -36.51 32.12 -9.94
N ALA A 70 -37.61 32.51 -9.30
CA ALA A 70 -38.00 31.96 -8.01
C ALA A 70 -39.03 30.86 -8.30
N SER A 71 -38.78 29.66 -7.75
CA SER A 71 -39.75 28.62 -7.40
C SER A 71 -40.88 28.30 -8.40
N LEU A 72 -40.78 27.18 -9.12
CA LEU A 72 -41.86 26.20 -9.33
C LEU A 72 -41.37 24.97 -10.12
N GLY A 73 -41.97 23.81 -9.82
CA GLY A 73 -41.50 22.47 -10.14
C GLY A 73 -41.33 22.11 -11.62
N VAL A 74 -40.25 21.37 -11.90
CA VAL A 74 -39.97 20.70 -13.17
C VAL A 74 -40.73 19.38 -13.21
N VAL A 75 -41.99 19.41 -13.66
CA VAL A 75 -42.70 18.19 -14.15
C VAL A 75 -43.51 18.47 -15.43
N GLY A 76 -43.67 19.73 -15.88
CA GLY A 76 -44.65 20.08 -16.92
C GLY A 76 -44.14 20.32 -18.34
N PHE A 77 -42.83 20.29 -18.64
CA PHE A 77 -42.30 20.83 -19.92
C PHE A 77 -41.75 19.78 -20.91
N LEU A 78 -41.84 18.48 -20.60
CA LEU A 78 -41.34 17.41 -21.48
C LEU A 78 -42.39 16.79 -22.43
N ALA A 79 -43.55 17.41 -22.59
CA ALA A 79 -44.63 16.86 -23.43
C ALA A 79 -44.81 17.56 -24.79
N TYR A 80 -43.95 18.52 -25.19
CA TYR A 80 -44.19 19.29 -26.42
C TYR A 80 -42.95 19.48 -27.31
N LEU A 81 -42.12 18.46 -27.52
CA LEU A 81 -41.27 18.39 -28.71
C LEU A 81 -41.14 16.93 -29.16
N GLY A 82 -42.06 16.54 -30.05
CA GLY A 82 -42.02 15.28 -30.76
C GLY A 82 -41.00 15.28 -31.89
N SER A 83 -40.52 14.06 -32.16
CA SER A 83 -39.98 13.58 -33.44
C SER A 83 -38.75 14.28 -34.04
N GLY A 84 -37.56 13.84 -33.62
CA GLY A 84 -36.34 14.01 -34.40
C GLY A 84 -35.07 14.00 -33.54
N GLY A 85 -34.49 12.82 -33.29
CA GLY A 85 -33.15 12.71 -32.68
C GLY A 85 -33.08 11.88 -31.39
N ARG A 86 -33.38 10.58 -31.46
CA ARG A 86 -33.21 9.64 -30.33
C ARG A 86 -31.77 9.18 -30.09
N GLY A 87 -30.78 9.59 -30.91
CA GLY A 87 -29.38 9.15 -30.76
C GLY A 87 -28.52 9.98 -29.79
N HIS A 88 -28.75 11.28 -29.67
CA HIS A 88 -27.85 12.18 -28.91
C HIS A 88 -28.27 12.44 -27.46
N LEU A 89 -29.53 12.21 -27.11
CA LEU A 89 -30.03 12.41 -25.74
C LEU A 89 -29.71 11.23 -24.80
N ALA A 90 -29.65 9.99 -25.32
CA ALA A 90 -29.27 8.83 -24.53
C ALA A 90 -27.80 8.89 -24.06
N MET A 91 -26.88 9.40 -24.91
CA MET A 91 -25.48 9.61 -24.51
C MET A 91 -25.30 10.77 -23.50
N ARG A 92 -26.17 11.79 -23.51
CA ARG A 92 -26.11 12.88 -22.52
C ARG A 92 -26.70 12.48 -21.17
N ALA A 93 -27.78 11.70 -21.14
CA ALA A 93 -28.34 11.18 -19.90
C ALA A 93 -27.39 10.18 -19.23
N HIS A 94 -26.73 9.31 -20.00
CA HIS A 94 -25.75 8.37 -19.44
C HIS A 94 -24.49 9.07 -18.91
N ARG A 95 -24.09 10.20 -19.52
CA ARG A 95 -22.97 11.04 -19.07
C ARG A 95 -23.30 11.84 -17.80
N LEU A 96 -24.54 12.31 -17.67
CA LEU A 96 -25.03 12.98 -16.46
C LEU A 96 -25.24 12.02 -15.29
N ASP A 97 -25.65 10.77 -15.54
CA ASP A 97 -25.68 9.73 -14.50
C ASP A 97 -24.27 9.33 -14.04
N LEU A 98 -23.29 9.28 -14.95
CA LEU A 98 -21.88 9.07 -14.58
C LEU A 98 -21.27 10.25 -13.80
N GLU A 99 -21.66 11.49 -14.11
CA GLU A 99 -21.23 12.68 -13.35
C GLU A 99 -21.90 12.79 -11.97
N LEU A 100 -23.16 12.34 -11.80
CA LEU A 100 -23.81 12.28 -10.49
C LEU A 100 -23.37 11.07 -9.65
N GLN A 101 -22.98 9.95 -10.27
CA GLN A 101 -22.34 8.82 -9.57
C GLN A 101 -20.87 9.08 -9.19
N GLY A 102 -20.27 10.17 -9.69
CA GLY A 102 -18.87 10.54 -9.43
C GLY A 102 -18.59 11.15 -8.04
N LYS A 103 -19.62 11.44 -7.23
CA LYS A 103 -19.42 11.77 -5.81
C LYS A 103 -19.34 10.49 -5.00
N VAL A 104 -18.16 9.86 -5.04
CA VAL A 104 -17.82 8.76 -4.12
C VAL A 104 -17.72 9.36 -2.71
N ALA A 105 -18.85 9.36 -1.99
CA ALA A 105 -18.86 9.73 -0.59
C ALA A 105 -17.95 8.77 0.18
N VAL A 106 -17.11 9.31 1.07
CA VAL A 106 -16.36 8.49 2.04
C VAL A 106 -17.40 7.82 2.93
N THR A 107 -17.59 6.51 2.75
CA THR A 107 -18.49 5.71 3.57
C THR A 107 -17.69 5.04 4.69
N ALA A 108 -18.37 4.56 5.73
CA ALA A 108 -17.77 3.71 6.75
C ALA A 108 -17.08 2.46 6.15
N ASP A 109 -17.47 2.07 4.94
CA ASP A 109 -16.91 0.94 4.20
C ASP A 109 -15.69 1.33 3.34
N ASP A 110 -15.38 2.60 3.14
CA ASP A 110 -14.20 3.07 2.40
C ASP A 110 -13.45 4.19 3.14
N PRO A 111 -12.90 3.90 4.33
CA PRO A 111 -12.29 4.90 5.18
C PRO A 111 -11.01 5.48 4.56
N MET A 112 -10.75 6.74 4.93
CA MET A 112 -9.44 7.34 4.77
C MET A 112 -8.67 7.19 6.08
N TRP A 113 -7.64 6.35 6.07
CA TRP A 113 -6.82 6.10 7.26
C TRP A 113 -5.89 7.28 7.54
N GLY A 114 -5.40 7.93 6.49
CA GLY A 114 -4.58 9.13 6.57
C GLY A 114 -3.12 8.85 6.90
N CYS A 115 -2.48 9.85 7.50
CA CYS A 115 -1.09 9.82 7.91
C CYS A 115 -0.87 8.97 9.16
N GLY A 116 0.31 8.37 9.25
CA GLY A 116 0.75 7.63 10.41
C GLY A 116 2.25 7.58 10.60
N LEU A 117 2.69 6.77 11.56
CA LEU A 117 4.09 6.60 11.90
C LEU A 117 4.41 5.13 12.20
N VAL A 118 5.69 4.81 12.08
CA VAL A 118 6.32 3.64 12.70
C VAL A 118 7.57 4.11 13.43
N GLY A 119 7.88 3.45 14.55
CA GLY A 119 9.00 3.80 15.42
C GLY A 119 8.63 4.74 16.57
N ARG A 120 9.57 4.94 17.50
CA ARG A 120 9.30 5.66 18.75
C ARG A 120 8.95 7.14 18.52
N ILE A 121 7.91 7.62 19.21
CA ILE A 121 7.51 9.03 19.20
C ILE A 121 7.94 9.71 20.52
N PRO A 122 8.87 10.68 20.49
CA PRO A 122 9.25 11.43 21.68
C PRO A 122 8.07 12.18 22.30
N GLY A 123 8.06 12.28 23.63
CA GLY A 123 7.10 13.13 24.36
C GLY A 123 5.75 12.51 24.68
N ILE A 124 5.54 11.22 24.43
CA ILE A 124 4.39 10.45 24.93
C ILE A 124 4.84 9.63 26.15
N LEU A 125 4.15 9.82 27.29
CA LEU A 125 4.40 9.07 28.52
C LEU A 125 3.63 7.72 28.50
N PRO A 126 4.00 6.74 29.36
CA PRO A 126 3.31 5.44 29.41
C PRO A 126 1.79 5.51 29.60
N ASN A 127 1.28 6.55 30.27
CA ASN A 127 -0.16 6.77 30.47
C ASN A 127 -0.85 7.51 29.30
N GLY A 128 -0.14 7.76 28.20
CA GLY A 128 -0.62 8.52 27.04
C GLY A 128 -0.59 10.04 27.21
N HIS A 129 -0.13 10.58 28.35
CA HIS A 129 0.05 12.02 28.46
C HIS A 129 1.11 12.49 27.46
N THR A 130 0.78 13.54 26.70
CA THR A 130 1.52 13.95 25.52
C THR A 130 2.00 15.38 25.67
N LYS A 131 3.29 15.63 25.40
CA LYS A 131 3.85 16.98 25.42
C LYS A 131 3.23 17.84 24.30
N PRO A 132 3.12 19.17 24.47
CA PRO A 132 2.45 20.04 23.49
C PRO A 132 2.99 19.92 22.07
N GLU A 133 4.31 19.86 21.90
CA GLU A 133 4.92 19.75 20.57
C GLU A 133 4.63 18.40 19.89
N THR A 134 4.62 17.31 20.65
CA THR A 134 4.22 16.00 20.15
C THR A 134 2.74 15.98 19.78
N GLN A 135 1.89 16.63 20.59
CA GLN A 135 0.48 16.76 20.27
C GLN A 135 0.26 17.56 18.98
N ARG A 136 1.06 18.62 18.72
CA ARG A 136 1.03 19.38 17.47
C ARG A 136 1.28 18.50 16.24
N LEU A 137 2.26 17.59 16.32
CA LEU A 137 2.50 16.59 15.27
C LEU A 137 1.28 15.68 15.07
N ILE A 138 0.74 15.14 16.16
CA ILE A 138 -0.41 14.24 16.13
C ILE A 138 -1.63 14.93 15.50
N ASP A 139 -1.93 16.17 15.91
CA ASP A 139 -3.04 16.96 15.38
C ASP A 139 -2.86 17.25 13.88
N GLY A 140 -1.63 17.49 13.43
CA GLY A 140 -1.30 17.60 12.01
C GLY A 140 -1.59 16.33 11.20
N MET A 141 -1.26 15.16 11.75
CA MET A 141 -1.55 13.87 11.10
C MET A 141 -3.05 13.57 11.05
N LYS A 142 -3.77 13.81 12.15
CA LYS A 142 -5.22 13.55 12.26
C LYS A 142 -6.05 14.24 11.18
N ALA A 143 -5.62 15.42 10.74
CA ALA A 143 -6.29 16.19 9.69
C ALA A 143 -6.47 15.42 8.38
N SER A 144 -5.65 14.40 8.13
CA SER A 144 -5.72 13.56 6.93
C SER A 144 -6.62 12.32 7.06
N SER A 145 -7.17 12.05 8.25
CA SER A 145 -7.87 10.80 8.57
C SER A 145 -9.38 11.01 8.79
N SER A 146 -10.18 10.11 8.23
CA SER A 146 -11.64 10.06 8.45
C SER A 146 -12.04 9.71 9.88
N PHE A 147 -11.11 9.20 10.69
CA PHE A 147 -11.33 8.85 12.08
C PHE A 147 -11.00 9.98 13.06
N ASN A 148 -10.46 11.10 12.55
CA ASN A 148 -9.82 12.13 13.38
C ASN A 148 -8.78 11.50 14.34
N LYS A 149 -7.99 10.55 13.84
CA LYS A 149 -6.92 9.83 14.55
C LYS A 149 -5.71 9.68 13.65
N ALA A 150 -4.51 9.69 14.23
CA ALA A 150 -3.30 9.31 13.50
C ALA A 150 -3.17 7.79 13.47
N THR A 151 -2.58 7.24 12.42
CA THR A 151 -2.33 5.80 12.37
C THR A 151 -0.95 5.47 12.92
N PHE A 152 -0.80 4.31 13.54
CA PHE A 152 0.48 3.80 13.98
C PHE A 152 0.54 2.31 13.69
N TRP A 153 1.69 1.82 13.30
CA TRP A 153 1.95 0.39 13.22
C TRP A 153 3.40 0.16 13.60
N ASN A 154 3.73 -1.11 13.81
CA ASN A 154 5.09 -1.60 13.95
C ASN A 154 5.12 -3.03 13.42
N TRP A 155 6.29 -3.63 13.49
CA TRP A 155 6.55 -5.03 13.12
C TRP A 155 5.93 -6.09 14.06
N ASN A 156 4.79 -5.78 14.68
CA ASN A 156 4.16 -6.60 15.69
C ASN A 156 2.63 -6.35 15.76
N LEU A 157 1.95 -7.12 16.61
CA LEU A 157 0.50 -7.06 16.80
C LEU A 157 0.08 -6.06 17.89
N ALA A 158 1.04 -5.37 18.50
CA ALA A 158 0.85 -4.32 19.51
C ALA A 158 2.12 -3.45 19.60
N PRO A 159 2.06 -2.21 20.14
CA PRO A 159 3.23 -1.39 20.42
C PRO A 159 4.27 -2.17 21.21
N GLN A 160 5.54 -1.95 20.92
CA GLN A 160 6.62 -2.74 21.48
C GLN A 160 7.80 -1.89 21.96
N LYS A 161 8.75 -2.57 22.59
CA LYS A 161 10.06 -1.98 22.86
C LYS A 161 10.95 -2.19 21.64
N VAL A 162 11.37 -1.09 21.04
CA VAL A 162 12.37 -1.05 19.97
C VAL A 162 13.71 -0.54 20.52
N GLU A 163 14.74 -0.51 19.68
CA GLU A 163 16.08 -0.02 20.06
C GLU A 163 16.03 1.40 20.62
N SER A 164 15.22 2.27 19.98
CA SER A 164 15.06 3.67 20.39
C SER A 164 14.24 3.83 21.68
N GLY A 165 13.58 2.78 22.19
CA GLY A 165 12.82 2.78 23.44
C GLY A 165 11.44 2.15 23.30
N MET A 166 10.57 2.38 24.29
CA MET A 166 9.18 1.90 24.24
C MET A 166 8.33 2.80 23.34
N GLU A 167 7.48 2.19 22.51
CA GLU A 167 6.48 2.87 21.70
C GLU A 167 5.23 3.18 22.54
N HIS A 168 5.19 4.36 23.16
CA HIS A 168 4.00 4.84 23.85
C HIS A 168 3.07 5.56 22.89
N LEU A 169 1.78 5.24 22.95
CA LEU A 169 0.74 5.88 22.16
C LEU A 169 -0.31 6.52 23.08
N ASN A 170 -0.98 7.56 22.61
CA ASN A 170 -2.13 8.16 23.29
C ASN A 170 -3.45 7.77 22.60
N ARG A 171 -4.58 8.27 23.11
CA ARG A 171 -5.94 7.97 22.59
C ARG A 171 -6.22 8.48 21.17
N ASP A 172 -5.35 9.37 20.65
CA ASP A 172 -5.48 9.93 19.30
C ASP A 172 -4.92 8.99 18.21
N PHE A 173 -4.42 7.82 18.59
CA PHE A 173 -3.90 6.83 17.64
C PHE A 173 -4.90 5.70 17.35
N LEU A 174 -4.86 5.24 16.10
CA LEU A 174 -5.30 3.93 15.64
C LEU A 174 -4.08 3.04 15.42
N PHE A 175 -3.95 1.97 16.19
CA PHE A 175 -2.90 0.98 16.01
C PHE A 175 -3.33 -0.07 14.96
N MET A 176 -2.58 -0.18 13.86
CA MET A 176 -2.79 -1.18 12.82
C MET A 176 -1.87 -2.39 13.10
N PRO A 177 -2.41 -3.52 13.59
CA PRO A 177 -1.59 -4.69 13.85
C PRO A 177 -1.08 -5.28 12.55
N GLU A 178 0.14 -5.77 12.62
CA GLU A 178 0.84 -6.33 11.48
C GLU A 178 1.32 -7.74 11.76
N MET A 179 1.22 -8.57 10.73
CA MET A 179 1.75 -9.91 10.78
C MET A 179 3.21 -9.91 10.32
N TRP A 180 4.15 -10.17 11.21
CA TRP A 180 5.57 -10.15 10.84
C TRP A 180 5.95 -11.16 9.74
N GLY A 181 5.39 -12.38 9.73
CA GLY A 181 5.85 -13.47 8.87
C GLY A 181 4.75 -14.27 8.16
N ALA A 182 5.09 -15.26 7.33
CA ALA A 182 4.13 -16.06 6.56
C ALA A 182 3.49 -17.26 7.30
N GLY A 183 3.60 -17.27 8.63
CA GLY A 183 3.04 -18.29 9.50
C GLY A 183 1.52 -18.15 9.70
N ILE A 184 1.00 -18.70 10.80
CA ILE A 184 -0.36 -18.41 11.26
C ILE A 184 -0.22 -17.55 12.52
N VAL A 185 -0.98 -16.47 12.62
CA VAL A 185 -0.97 -15.66 13.84
C VAL A 185 -1.55 -16.45 15.01
N GLU A 186 -0.97 -16.32 16.20
CA GLU A 186 -1.58 -16.91 17.40
C GLU A 186 -2.71 -16.00 17.91
N GLU A 187 -3.91 -16.56 18.07
CA GLU A 187 -5.10 -15.81 18.47
C GLU A 187 -4.91 -14.99 19.75
N LYS A 188 -4.19 -15.53 20.74
CA LYS A 188 -3.94 -14.86 22.03
C LYS A 188 -3.18 -13.54 21.91
N TYR A 189 -2.47 -13.32 20.80
CA TYR A 189 -1.75 -12.08 20.52
C TYR A 189 -2.54 -11.10 19.65
N VAL A 190 -3.69 -11.49 19.10
CA VAL A 190 -4.54 -10.59 18.30
C VAL A 190 -5.55 -9.91 19.22
N ARG A 191 -5.40 -8.59 19.39
CA ARG A 191 -6.33 -7.77 20.19
C ARG A 191 -7.63 -7.53 19.41
N PRO A 192 -8.80 -7.40 20.07
CA PRO A 192 -10.04 -7.07 19.38
C PRO A 192 -9.94 -5.74 18.62
N ALA A 193 -10.46 -5.69 17.40
CA ALA A 193 -10.55 -4.47 16.61
C ALA A 193 -11.47 -3.45 17.30
N GLY A 194 -11.14 -2.16 17.19
CA GLY A 194 -11.87 -1.07 17.85
C GLY A 194 -11.71 -1.02 19.37
N ALA A 195 -10.96 -1.94 19.99
CA ALA A 195 -10.70 -1.89 21.42
C ALA A 195 -9.69 -0.78 21.75
N ALA A 196 -10.06 0.11 22.67
CA ALA A 196 -9.13 1.03 23.32
C ALA A 196 -8.55 0.42 24.60
N ASN A 197 -7.47 1.00 25.13
CA ASN A 197 -6.84 0.57 26.39
C ASN A 197 -6.35 -0.90 26.34
N PHE A 198 -5.85 -1.33 25.19
CA PHE A 198 -5.36 -2.68 24.99
C PHE A 198 -3.93 -2.85 25.54
N LEU A 199 -3.53 -4.09 25.81
CA LEU A 199 -2.17 -4.37 26.30
C LEU A 199 -1.15 -4.33 25.15
N ASP A 200 -0.07 -3.60 25.35
CA ASP A 200 1.11 -3.59 24.49
C ASP A 200 1.89 -4.92 24.57
N SER A 201 3.05 -5.01 23.92
CA SER A 201 3.85 -6.24 23.88
C SER A 201 4.49 -6.61 25.23
N VAL A 202 4.55 -5.69 26.19
CA VAL A 202 5.13 -5.89 27.53
C VAL A 202 4.07 -5.92 28.63
N GLY A 203 2.79 -5.89 28.26
CA GLY A 203 1.66 -5.98 29.18
C GLY A 203 1.24 -4.66 29.84
N GLN A 204 1.73 -3.51 29.36
CA GLN A 204 1.21 -2.21 29.81
C GLN A 204 0.00 -1.80 28.96
N VAL A 205 -0.89 -1.00 29.56
CA VAL A 205 -2.08 -0.49 28.89
C VAL A 205 -1.69 0.65 27.95
N SER A 206 -2.00 0.50 26.67
CA SER A 206 -1.91 1.55 25.66
C SER A 206 -3.26 2.25 25.49
N PRO A 207 -3.36 3.57 25.73
CA PRO A 207 -4.61 4.33 25.53
C PRO A 207 -5.11 4.41 24.08
N ALA A 208 -4.30 4.00 23.11
CA ALA A 208 -4.68 3.94 21.71
C ALA A 208 -5.83 2.96 21.46
N GLU A 209 -6.43 3.06 20.27
CA GLU A 209 -7.49 2.17 19.80
C GLU A 209 -6.94 1.23 18.72
N MET A 210 -7.33 -0.05 18.77
CA MET A 210 -7.02 -0.99 17.69
C MET A 210 -7.80 -0.62 16.43
N SER A 211 -7.11 -0.54 15.30
CA SER A 211 -7.72 -0.35 13.98
C SER A 211 -8.68 -1.49 13.63
N THR A 212 -9.58 -1.24 12.68
CA THR A 212 -10.39 -2.29 12.02
C THR A 212 -9.72 -2.87 10.77
N LEU A 213 -8.53 -2.37 10.43
CA LEU A 213 -7.62 -2.92 9.42
C LEU A 213 -6.55 -3.79 10.08
N PHE A 214 -6.42 -5.02 9.60
CA PHE A 214 -5.31 -5.92 9.94
C PHE A 214 -4.33 -5.95 8.76
N LEU A 215 -3.07 -5.62 9.00
CA LEU A 215 -2.05 -5.59 7.95
C LEU A 215 -1.58 -7.02 7.63
N GLY A 216 -1.29 -7.23 6.36
CA GLY A 216 -0.76 -8.48 5.83
C GLY A 216 0.64 -8.80 6.35
N MET A 217 1.22 -9.85 5.78
CA MET A 217 2.58 -10.28 6.10
C MET A 217 3.59 -9.19 5.72
N ASN A 218 4.50 -8.84 6.63
CA ASN A 218 5.64 -7.99 6.29
C ASN A 218 6.44 -8.63 5.16
N GLU A 219 6.94 -7.88 4.19
CA GLU A 219 8.07 -8.32 3.37
C GLU A 219 9.32 -7.61 3.91
N PRO A 220 10.49 -8.25 3.96
CA PRO A 220 11.69 -7.52 4.31
C PRO A 220 11.99 -6.36 3.33
N ASP A 221 12.25 -5.17 3.87
CA ASP A 221 12.05 -3.86 3.20
C ASP A 221 13.11 -3.48 2.15
N ILE A 222 14.24 -4.19 2.14
CA ILE A 222 15.47 -3.78 1.43
C ILE A 222 15.79 -4.80 0.35
N LYS A 223 16.31 -4.45 -0.81
CA LYS A 223 16.70 -5.49 -1.78
C LYS A 223 18.04 -6.14 -1.42
N GLY A 224 18.02 -7.46 -1.23
CA GLY A 224 19.16 -8.37 -1.19
C GLY A 224 20.11 -8.28 0.02
N SER A 225 19.85 -7.41 0.99
CA SER A 225 20.53 -7.44 2.29
C SER A 225 20.10 -8.66 3.12
N CYS A 226 20.85 -8.98 4.16
CA CYS A 226 20.61 -10.12 5.04
C CYS A 226 20.32 -9.64 6.45
N MET A 227 19.10 -9.82 6.95
CA MET A 227 18.74 -9.33 8.28
C MET A 227 19.57 -9.98 9.39
N GLY A 228 19.79 -9.25 10.48
CA GLY A 228 20.53 -9.72 11.64
C GLY A 228 22.05 -9.45 11.56
N ASN A 229 22.87 -10.38 12.04
CA ASN A 229 24.28 -10.12 12.34
C ASN A 229 25.20 -9.93 11.11
N MET A 230 24.69 -10.04 9.89
CA MET A 230 25.40 -9.70 8.63
C MET A 230 24.71 -8.59 7.82
N PHE A 231 23.79 -7.85 8.44
CA PHE A 231 23.05 -6.79 7.74
C PHE A 231 23.99 -5.74 7.13
N GLY A 232 23.75 -5.43 5.84
CA GLY A 232 24.55 -4.49 5.06
C GLY A 232 25.98 -4.92 4.71
N LYS A 233 26.39 -6.17 5.03
CA LYS A 233 27.75 -6.67 4.74
C LYS A 233 27.82 -7.60 3.54
N CYS A 234 26.73 -8.30 3.28
CA CYS A 234 26.60 -9.21 2.16
C CYS A 234 26.51 -8.45 0.83
N LEU A 235 27.23 -8.93 -0.19
CA LEU A 235 27.22 -8.36 -1.54
C LEU A 235 26.43 -9.24 -2.52
N GLU A 236 26.34 -10.54 -2.28
CA GLU A 236 25.52 -11.47 -3.06
C GLU A 236 25.29 -12.80 -2.31
N PRO A 237 24.33 -13.64 -2.75
CA PRO A 237 24.20 -15.01 -2.24
C PRO A 237 25.43 -15.86 -2.57
N CYS A 238 25.75 -16.86 -1.73
CA CYS A 238 26.82 -17.81 -2.06
C CYS A 238 26.56 -18.56 -3.37
N ASP A 239 27.59 -18.61 -4.22
CA ASP A 239 27.57 -19.45 -5.40
C ASP A 239 27.69 -20.95 -5.04
N PRO A 240 27.31 -21.88 -5.95
CA PRO A 240 27.40 -23.32 -5.67
C PRO A 240 28.80 -23.81 -5.28
N ALA A 241 29.88 -23.15 -5.74
CA ALA A 241 31.24 -23.53 -5.40
C ALA A 241 31.59 -23.15 -3.96
N SER A 242 31.23 -21.95 -3.52
CA SER A 242 31.37 -21.49 -2.13
C SER A 242 30.53 -22.33 -1.17
N VAL A 243 29.30 -22.72 -1.56
CA VAL A 243 28.50 -23.67 -0.78
C VAL A 243 29.19 -25.05 -0.70
N SER A 244 29.67 -25.57 -1.83
CA SER A 244 30.33 -26.89 -1.88
C SER A 244 31.64 -26.94 -1.10
N ALA A 245 32.36 -25.81 -1.02
CA ALA A 245 33.58 -25.66 -0.25
C ALA A 245 33.34 -25.43 1.26
N GLY A 246 32.09 -25.29 1.70
CA GLY A 246 31.76 -24.88 3.07
C GLY A 246 32.12 -23.42 3.40
N ASP A 247 32.46 -22.61 2.39
CA ASP A 247 32.81 -21.20 2.50
C ASP A 247 31.58 -20.32 2.25
N CYS A 248 30.52 -20.59 3.00
CA CYS A 248 29.27 -19.86 2.91
C CYS A 248 28.78 -19.44 4.31
N PRO A 249 29.33 -18.34 4.86
CA PRO A 249 28.99 -17.87 6.20
C PRO A 249 27.49 -17.63 6.34
N VAL A 250 26.91 -18.12 7.42
CA VAL A 250 25.46 -18.04 7.65
C VAL A 250 25.12 -16.80 8.48
N ALA A 251 24.20 -15.99 7.98
CA ALA A 251 23.63 -14.88 8.72
C ALA A 251 22.55 -15.40 9.70
N HIS A 252 22.44 -14.75 10.86
CA HIS A 252 21.48 -15.09 11.92
C HIS A 252 20.73 -13.85 12.43
N LEU A 253 19.46 -14.02 12.79
CA LEU A 253 18.60 -12.94 13.31
C LEU A 253 18.85 -12.58 14.78
N GLY A 254 19.64 -13.37 15.50
CA GLY A 254 19.90 -13.14 16.92
C GLY A 254 20.63 -11.83 17.16
N ASP A 255 19.98 -10.91 17.85
CA ASP A 255 20.52 -9.64 18.36
C ASP A 255 21.67 -9.84 19.36
N THR A 256 21.70 -10.99 20.03
CA THR A 256 22.77 -11.40 20.95
C THR A 256 24.01 -11.97 20.26
N LEU A 257 23.96 -12.23 18.95
CA LEU A 257 25.09 -12.79 18.21
C LEU A 257 26.06 -11.68 17.78
N PRO A 258 27.38 -11.92 17.83
CA PRO A 258 28.34 -10.95 17.34
C PRO A 258 28.13 -10.71 15.83
N PRO A 259 28.44 -9.50 15.33
CA PRO A 259 28.42 -9.23 13.91
C PRO A 259 29.32 -10.23 13.17
N ALA A 260 28.77 -10.90 12.17
CA ALA A 260 29.51 -11.84 11.34
C ALA A 260 29.96 -11.18 10.03
N GLN A 261 30.75 -11.88 9.23
CA GLN A 261 31.31 -11.38 7.97
C GLN A 261 30.95 -12.32 6.82
N PRO A 262 30.74 -11.77 5.60
CA PRO A 262 30.67 -12.60 4.40
C PRO A 262 32.03 -13.28 4.14
N ASN A 263 32.05 -14.21 3.19
CA ASN A 263 33.31 -14.81 2.73
C ASN A 263 34.19 -13.79 1.99
N ALA A 264 35.38 -14.21 1.54
CA ALA A 264 36.33 -13.35 0.84
C ALA A 264 35.79 -12.74 -0.48
N LYS A 265 34.72 -13.31 -1.05
CA LYS A 265 34.01 -12.79 -2.23
C LYS A 265 32.86 -11.85 -1.87
N GLY A 266 32.57 -11.62 -0.59
CA GLY A 266 31.41 -10.85 -0.15
C GLY A 266 30.11 -11.65 -0.12
N GLN A 267 30.17 -12.98 -0.20
CA GLN A 267 28.99 -13.85 -0.24
C GLN A 267 28.59 -14.38 1.14
N CYS A 268 27.30 -14.66 1.31
CA CYS A 268 26.74 -15.18 2.57
C CYS A 268 25.45 -15.98 2.36
N ASN A 269 25.09 -16.79 3.36
CA ASN A 269 23.83 -17.54 3.44
C ASN A 269 22.86 -16.80 4.34
N CYS A 270 21.82 -16.24 3.73
CA CYS A 270 20.82 -15.43 4.41
C CYS A 270 19.45 -16.09 4.48
N TRP A 271 19.36 -17.35 4.05
CA TRP A 271 18.11 -18.08 3.93
C TRP A 271 17.94 -19.14 5.00
N GLN A 272 19.02 -19.58 5.64
CA GLN A 272 18.97 -20.66 6.62
C GLN A 272 18.53 -20.18 8.01
N PHE A 273 19.12 -19.10 8.53
CA PHE A 273 18.84 -18.58 9.88
C PHE A 273 18.60 -17.06 9.92
N SER A 274 18.58 -16.44 8.75
CA SER A 274 18.36 -15.03 8.51
C SER A 274 17.24 -14.86 7.48
N HIS A 275 17.07 -13.64 7.02
CA HIS A 275 16.07 -13.27 6.04
C HIS A 275 16.75 -12.45 4.95
N ALA A 276 16.73 -12.98 3.73
CA ALA A 276 17.14 -12.25 2.55
C ALA A 276 16.04 -11.24 2.21
N THR A 277 16.45 -10.00 1.99
CA THR A 277 15.51 -8.88 1.91
C THR A 277 15.01 -8.64 0.47
N GLY A 278 13.76 -8.18 0.31
CA GLY A 278 13.29 -7.43 -0.86
C GLY A 278 12.91 -8.15 -2.15
N VAL A 279 12.68 -9.47 -2.18
CA VAL A 279 11.76 -10.07 -3.20
C VAL A 279 11.17 -11.42 -2.71
N GLY A 280 10.03 -11.40 -2.02
CA GLY A 280 9.25 -12.57 -1.64
C GLY A 280 9.14 -12.79 -0.12
N PHE A 281 8.28 -13.73 0.28
CA PHE A 281 8.01 -13.98 1.69
C PHE A 281 9.20 -14.57 2.45
N TRP A 282 9.15 -14.39 3.77
CA TRP A 282 9.99 -15.07 4.75
C TRP A 282 10.01 -16.59 4.53
N PRO A 283 11.10 -17.26 4.95
CA PRO A 283 11.18 -18.71 4.93
C PRO A 283 9.95 -19.35 5.60
N LEU A 284 9.35 -20.30 4.89
CA LEU A 284 8.17 -21.02 5.37
C LEU A 284 8.40 -22.53 5.22
N ASN A 285 8.17 -23.28 6.30
CA ASN A 285 8.27 -24.73 6.25
C ASN A 285 7.33 -25.32 5.19
N GLY A 286 7.86 -26.19 4.34
CA GLY A 286 7.13 -26.78 3.22
C GLY A 286 7.28 -26.03 1.89
N CYS A 287 7.95 -24.88 1.87
CA CYS A 287 8.30 -24.17 0.64
C CYS A 287 9.74 -24.49 0.20
N SER A 288 9.89 -25.13 -0.96
CA SER A 288 11.21 -25.35 -1.57
C SER A 288 11.64 -24.17 -2.44
N GLY A 289 12.89 -23.74 -2.32
CA GLY A 289 13.48 -22.74 -3.21
C GLY A 289 14.42 -21.74 -2.52
N PRO A 290 15.21 -20.99 -3.32
CA PRO A 290 16.01 -19.89 -2.79
C PRO A 290 15.11 -18.82 -2.18
N GLN A 291 15.51 -18.30 -1.02
CA GLN A 291 14.81 -17.24 -0.29
C GLN A 291 15.47 -15.90 -0.62
N PRO A 292 14.70 -14.81 -0.79
CA PRO A 292 13.25 -14.73 -0.58
C PRO A 292 12.47 -15.38 -1.73
N LEU A 293 11.21 -15.79 -1.50
CA LEU A 293 10.41 -16.63 -2.42
C LEU A 293 9.93 -15.91 -3.70
N THR A 294 10.88 -15.43 -4.51
CA THR A 294 10.65 -14.73 -5.80
C THR A 294 9.76 -15.52 -6.77
N LYS A 295 9.86 -16.85 -6.72
CA LYS A 295 9.12 -17.78 -7.59
C LYS A 295 7.93 -18.44 -6.89
N LEU A 296 7.48 -17.93 -5.73
CA LEU A 296 6.35 -18.50 -4.97
C LEU A 296 5.18 -18.90 -5.89
N TRP A 297 4.77 -17.98 -6.75
CA TRP A 297 3.59 -18.15 -7.59
C TRP A 297 3.77 -19.16 -8.73
N GLN A 298 4.99 -19.65 -8.94
CA GLN A 298 5.32 -20.75 -9.87
C GLN A 298 5.33 -22.12 -9.17
N ASP A 299 5.26 -22.13 -7.83
CA ASP A 299 5.18 -23.33 -7.00
C ASP A 299 3.78 -23.40 -6.35
N PRO A 300 2.84 -24.17 -6.94
CA PRO A 300 1.50 -24.33 -6.38
C PRO A 300 1.50 -24.87 -4.95
N ALA A 301 2.43 -25.76 -4.59
CA ALA A 301 2.47 -26.32 -3.25
C ALA A 301 2.82 -25.24 -2.22
N CYS A 302 3.88 -24.48 -2.49
CA CYS A 302 4.29 -23.39 -1.59
C CYS A 302 3.25 -22.26 -1.55
N SER A 303 2.72 -21.83 -2.70
CA SER A 303 1.69 -20.77 -2.75
C SER A 303 0.39 -21.16 -2.03
N ASN A 304 -0.02 -22.44 -2.09
CA ASN A 304 -1.17 -22.92 -1.33
C ASN A 304 -0.90 -22.86 0.18
N ILE A 305 0.29 -23.26 0.65
CA ILE A 305 0.64 -23.17 2.08
C ILE A 305 0.55 -21.72 2.58
N VAL A 306 1.12 -20.76 1.84
CA VAL A 306 1.08 -19.33 2.20
C VAL A 306 -0.36 -18.82 2.27
N VAL A 307 -1.19 -19.14 1.27
CA VAL A 307 -2.58 -18.69 1.21
C VAL A 307 -3.44 -19.38 2.27
N ASP A 308 -3.20 -20.65 2.57
CA ASP A 308 -3.92 -21.38 3.62
C ASP A 308 -3.58 -20.85 5.02
N ASN A 309 -2.31 -20.56 5.27
CA ASN A 309 -1.87 -19.90 6.50
C ASN A 309 -2.52 -18.52 6.64
N TRP A 310 -2.52 -17.74 5.57
CA TRP A 310 -3.19 -16.44 5.54
C TRP A 310 -4.68 -16.54 5.83
N LYS A 311 -5.40 -17.50 5.23
CA LYS A 311 -6.84 -17.69 5.50
C LYS A 311 -7.13 -18.02 6.95
N LYS A 312 -6.26 -18.78 7.62
CA LYS A 312 -6.36 -19.04 9.07
C LYS A 312 -6.12 -17.76 9.89
N THR A 313 -5.11 -16.97 9.54
CA THR A 313 -4.87 -15.65 10.15
C THR A 313 -6.07 -14.72 9.95
N ALA A 314 -6.62 -14.65 8.74
CA ALA A 314 -7.77 -13.82 8.42
C ALA A 314 -9.01 -14.25 9.22
N ALA A 315 -9.25 -15.56 9.38
CA ALA A 315 -10.34 -16.05 10.22
C ALA A 315 -10.18 -15.61 11.68
N ILE A 316 -8.96 -15.65 12.23
CA ILE A 316 -8.65 -15.14 13.57
C ILE A 316 -8.92 -13.63 13.64
N ALA A 317 -8.44 -12.85 12.67
CA ALA A 317 -8.68 -11.41 12.62
C ALA A 317 -10.18 -11.10 12.54
N VAL A 318 -10.93 -11.73 11.65
CA VAL A 318 -12.39 -11.51 11.53
C VAL A 318 -13.11 -11.88 12.83
N ALA A 319 -12.72 -12.98 13.49
CA ALA A 319 -13.27 -13.35 14.80
C ALA A 319 -12.96 -12.32 15.90
N LYS A 320 -11.89 -11.54 15.74
CA LYS A 320 -11.53 -10.40 16.60
C LYS A 320 -12.17 -9.08 16.15
N GLY A 321 -13.02 -9.08 15.13
CA GLY A 321 -13.79 -7.92 14.66
C GLY A 321 -13.11 -7.08 13.59
N TYR A 322 -11.98 -7.51 13.03
CA TYR A 322 -11.33 -6.79 11.92
C TYR A 322 -12.21 -6.90 10.67
N LYS A 323 -12.40 -5.74 10.00
CA LYS A 323 -13.26 -5.60 8.83
C LYS A 323 -12.48 -5.58 7.53
N PHE A 324 -11.23 -5.13 7.59
CA PHE A 324 -10.39 -4.93 6.43
C PHE A 324 -9.07 -5.68 6.61
N LEU A 325 -8.56 -6.21 5.50
CA LEU A 325 -7.24 -6.81 5.43
C LEU A 325 -6.45 -6.12 4.30
N SER A 326 -5.14 -5.99 4.47
CA SER A 326 -4.24 -5.66 3.36
C SER A 326 -3.59 -6.92 2.78
N THR A 327 -3.13 -6.81 1.54
CA THR A 327 -2.13 -7.76 1.02
C THR A 327 -0.87 -7.70 1.91
N PRO A 328 0.05 -8.67 1.75
CA PRO A 328 1.41 -8.51 2.22
C PRO A 328 1.99 -7.15 1.87
N LEU A 329 2.82 -6.62 2.76
CA LEU A 329 3.41 -5.30 2.68
C LEU A 329 4.66 -5.41 1.81
N VAL A 330 4.46 -5.37 0.49
CA VAL A 330 5.55 -5.67 -0.45
C VAL A 330 6.54 -4.52 -0.58
N ALA A 331 7.84 -4.83 -0.60
CA ALA A 331 8.89 -3.81 -0.66
C ALA A 331 9.26 -3.43 -2.09
N VAL A 332 9.25 -4.40 -3.01
CA VAL A 332 9.77 -4.22 -4.39
C VAL A 332 8.67 -4.30 -5.44
N ASP A 333 7.99 -5.45 -5.59
CA ASP A 333 7.08 -5.68 -6.71
C ASP A 333 5.59 -5.71 -6.28
N VAL A 334 4.84 -4.66 -6.63
CA VAL A 334 3.38 -4.59 -6.40
C VAL A 334 2.61 -5.67 -7.19
N GLY A 335 3.17 -6.16 -8.30
CA GLY A 335 2.60 -7.30 -9.03
C GLY A 335 2.56 -8.58 -8.19
N TYR A 336 3.41 -8.69 -7.17
CA TYR A 336 3.37 -9.79 -6.22
C TYR A 336 2.13 -9.72 -5.33
N ALA A 337 1.76 -8.53 -4.86
CA ALA A 337 0.53 -8.30 -4.10
C ALA A 337 -0.72 -8.58 -4.95
N GLN A 338 -0.70 -8.30 -6.26
CA GLN A 338 -1.78 -8.68 -7.17
C GLN A 338 -1.98 -10.20 -7.24
N LYS A 339 -0.90 -10.97 -7.43
CA LYS A 339 -0.99 -12.44 -7.47
C LYS A 339 -1.48 -13.02 -6.14
N PHE A 340 -1.06 -12.42 -5.02
CA PHE A 340 -1.58 -12.78 -3.71
C PHE A 340 -3.08 -12.55 -3.62
N LEU A 341 -3.55 -11.36 -4.01
CA LEU A 341 -4.97 -11.00 -4.05
C LEU A 341 -5.78 -12.02 -4.88
N GLU A 342 -5.34 -12.30 -6.10
CA GLU A 342 -5.99 -13.27 -7.00
C GLU A 342 -6.16 -14.65 -6.34
N LYS A 343 -5.12 -15.13 -5.65
CA LYS A 343 -5.15 -16.43 -4.97
C LYS A 343 -5.98 -16.43 -3.69
N ALA A 344 -5.82 -15.42 -2.84
CA ALA A 344 -6.53 -15.31 -1.57
C ALA A 344 -8.06 -15.15 -1.79
N CYS A 345 -8.45 -14.35 -2.78
CA CYS A 345 -9.84 -14.04 -3.12
C CYS A 345 -10.46 -15.06 -4.10
N GLY A 346 -9.66 -15.97 -4.68
CA GLY A 346 -10.12 -16.96 -5.65
C GLY A 346 -10.60 -16.32 -6.96
N CYS A 347 -9.81 -15.39 -7.51
CA CYS A 347 -10.13 -14.70 -8.76
C CYS A 347 -9.74 -15.55 -9.99
N THR A 348 -10.65 -15.65 -10.94
CA THR A 348 -10.44 -16.36 -12.22
C THR A 348 -10.29 -15.40 -13.41
N ALA A 349 -10.75 -14.17 -13.26
CA ALA A 349 -10.60 -13.06 -14.19
C ALA A 349 -10.70 -11.71 -13.43
N PRO A 350 -10.34 -10.57 -14.05
CA PRO A 350 -10.59 -9.25 -13.47
C PRO A 350 -12.05 -9.09 -13.00
N GLY A 351 -12.23 -8.68 -11.75
CA GLY A 351 -13.54 -8.50 -11.12
C GLY A 351 -14.33 -9.79 -10.83
N GLN A 352 -13.85 -10.95 -11.25
CA GLN A 352 -14.51 -12.25 -11.05
C GLN A 352 -13.77 -13.05 -9.98
N CYS A 353 -14.18 -12.86 -8.73
CA CYS A 353 -13.58 -13.51 -7.56
C CYS A 353 -14.64 -14.28 -6.77
N ALA A 354 -14.24 -15.39 -6.16
CA ALA A 354 -15.12 -16.19 -5.30
C ALA A 354 -15.59 -15.42 -4.06
N CYS A 355 -14.77 -14.46 -3.60
CA CYS A 355 -15.09 -13.59 -2.47
C CYS A 355 -14.27 -12.29 -2.55
N THR A 356 -14.76 -11.22 -1.91
CA THR A 356 -14.23 -9.86 -2.03
C THR A 356 -14.11 -9.12 -0.68
N ASP A 357 -14.11 -9.85 0.45
CA ASP A 357 -14.04 -9.25 1.78
C ASP A 357 -13.21 -10.11 2.78
N ALA A 358 -13.02 -9.56 3.98
CA ALA A 358 -12.19 -10.18 5.00
C ALA A 358 -12.69 -11.56 5.48
N SER A 359 -13.99 -11.86 5.39
CA SER A 359 -14.60 -13.09 5.95
C SER A 359 -14.06 -14.37 5.33
N CYS A 360 -13.57 -14.30 4.09
CA CYS A 360 -12.93 -15.40 3.37
C CYS A 360 -11.40 -15.25 3.27
N GLY A 361 -10.84 -14.22 3.92
CA GLY A 361 -9.44 -13.85 3.82
C GLY A 361 -9.07 -13.07 2.56
N CYS A 362 -10.03 -12.44 1.87
CA CYS A 362 -9.74 -11.58 0.72
C CYS A 362 -9.32 -10.18 1.19
N PRO A 363 -8.10 -9.71 0.87
CA PRO A 363 -7.71 -8.34 1.14
C PRO A 363 -8.46 -7.34 0.28
N VAL A 364 -8.73 -6.15 0.85
CA VAL A 364 -9.34 -5.03 0.11
C VAL A 364 -8.40 -3.83 -0.03
N TYR A 365 -7.18 -3.94 0.51
CA TYR A 365 -6.12 -2.96 0.33
C TYR A 365 -4.84 -3.60 -0.17
N VAL A 366 -4.08 -2.88 -0.99
CA VAL A 366 -2.72 -3.26 -1.37
C VAL A 366 -1.74 -2.61 -0.40
N GLY A 367 -1.04 -3.42 0.38
CA GLY A 367 0.01 -2.96 1.28
C GLY A 367 1.37 -2.92 0.58
N PHE A 368 2.17 -1.88 0.80
CA PHE A 368 3.56 -1.84 0.34
C PHE A 368 4.42 -0.87 1.14
N HIS A 369 5.73 -1.12 1.16
CA HIS A 369 6.73 -0.17 1.64
C HIS A 369 7.38 0.60 0.49
N PHE A 370 7.90 1.77 0.81
CA PHE A 370 8.62 2.58 -0.15
C PHE A 370 9.83 3.28 0.46
N TYR A 371 10.99 2.95 -0.08
CA TYR A 371 12.24 3.62 0.22
C TYR A 371 12.87 4.19 -1.05
N ALA A 372 13.20 5.48 -1.00
CA ALA A 372 14.12 6.08 -1.96
C ALA A 372 15.58 5.90 -1.49
N TYR A 373 16.53 6.34 -2.31
CA TYR A 373 17.95 6.05 -2.14
C TYR A 373 18.81 7.32 -2.18
N ASP A 374 19.87 7.33 -1.36
CA ASP A 374 21.04 8.21 -1.49
C ASP A 374 20.75 9.73 -1.46
N CYS A 375 19.63 10.16 -0.87
CA CYS A 375 19.15 11.54 -0.94
C CYS A 375 19.06 12.08 -2.38
N ARG A 376 18.84 11.20 -3.36
CA ARG A 376 18.76 11.52 -4.79
C ARG A 376 17.51 10.89 -5.40
N PRO A 377 16.32 11.21 -4.86
CA PRO A 377 15.07 10.59 -5.30
C PRO A 377 14.74 10.86 -6.78
N GLU A 378 15.35 11.87 -7.41
CA GLU A 378 15.18 12.16 -8.84
C GLU A 378 15.78 11.11 -9.79
N VAL A 379 16.75 10.32 -9.33
CA VAL A 379 17.43 9.34 -10.20
C VAL A 379 16.53 8.12 -10.43
N THR A 380 15.87 7.66 -9.38
CA THR A 380 14.99 6.47 -9.42
C THR A 380 13.81 6.57 -8.45
N GLY A 381 14.01 7.10 -7.25
CA GLY A 381 13.02 7.12 -6.17
C GLY A 381 11.61 7.57 -6.59
N TYR A 382 11.44 8.78 -7.13
CA TYR A 382 10.09 9.26 -7.48
C TYR A 382 9.43 8.46 -8.59
N ARG A 383 10.21 8.03 -9.58
CA ARG A 383 9.69 7.19 -10.66
C ARG A 383 9.20 5.86 -10.10
N ASP A 384 10.00 5.21 -9.25
CA ASP A 384 9.63 3.95 -8.62
C ASP A 384 8.37 4.10 -7.75
N PHE A 385 8.23 5.22 -7.04
CA PHE A 385 7.01 5.53 -6.28
C PHE A 385 5.78 5.64 -7.18
N VAL A 386 5.88 6.42 -8.26
CA VAL A 386 4.79 6.60 -9.23
C VAL A 386 4.44 5.28 -9.93
N ASP A 387 5.43 4.48 -10.28
CA ASP A 387 5.22 3.16 -10.90
C ASP A 387 4.47 2.20 -9.95
N LYS A 388 4.81 2.21 -8.64
CA LYS A 388 4.03 1.48 -7.62
C LYS A 388 2.59 1.98 -7.53
N LEU A 389 2.38 3.30 -7.51
CA LEU A 389 1.04 3.90 -7.47
C LEU A 389 0.22 3.55 -8.72
N ASN A 390 0.83 3.58 -9.90
CA ASN A 390 0.19 3.17 -11.16
C ASN A 390 -0.19 1.69 -11.14
N ASN A 391 0.67 0.83 -10.58
CA ASN A 391 0.34 -0.58 -10.40
C ASN A 391 -0.86 -0.79 -9.47
N VAL A 392 -0.95 -0.07 -8.34
CA VAL A 392 -2.13 -0.13 -7.48
C VAL A 392 -3.37 0.40 -8.20
N THR A 393 -3.24 1.49 -8.96
CA THR A 393 -4.34 2.05 -9.77
C THR A 393 -4.91 0.98 -10.69
N ARG A 394 -4.05 0.28 -11.43
CA ARG A 394 -4.44 -0.83 -12.30
C ARG A 394 -5.12 -1.97 -11.53
N ILE A 395 -4.63 -2.33 -10.34
CA ILE A 395 -5.28 -3.35 -9.49
C ILE A 395 -6.69 -2.90 -9.10
N MET A 396 -6.89 -1.65 -8.68
CA MET A 396 -8.22 -1.12 -8.32
C MET A 396 -9.19 -1.08 -9.50
N GLU A 397 -8.69 -0.89 -10.72
CA GLU A 397 -9.48 -0.91 -11.95
C GLU A 397 -9.85 -2.34 -12.35
N MET A 398 -8.92 -3.29 -12.22
CA MET A 398 -9.18 -4.71 -12.47
C MET A 398 -10.06 -5.36 -11.39
N TYR A 399 -9.97 -4.89 -10.15
CA TYR A 399 -10.67 -5.45 -9.00
C TYR A 399 -11.36 -4.32 -8.23
N PRO A 400 -12.58 -3.91 -8.62
CA PRO A 400 -13.25 -2.73 -8.04
C PRO A 400 -13.48 -2.78 -6.53
N PHE A 401 -13.50 -3.97 -5.92
CA PHE A 401 -13.60 -4.14 -4.46
C PHE A 401 -12.33 -3.71 -3.71
N VAL A 402 -11.18 -3.61 -4.41
CA VAL A 402 -9.94 -3.07 -3.84
C VAL A 402 -10.09 -1.56 -3.69
N LYS A 403 -9.86 -1.09 -2.47
CA LYS A 403 -10.12 0.27 -2.01
C LYS A 403 -8.93 1.19 -2.22
N GLY A 404 -7.70 0.67 -2.16
CA GLY A 404 -6.49 1.45 -2.45
C GLY A 404 -5.24 0.91 -1.77
N ALA A 405 -4.24 1.78 -1.64
CA ALA A 405 -2.93 1.50 -1.07
C ALA A 405 -2.85 1.85 0.42
N ILE A 406 -2.21 0.96 1.18
CA ILE A 406 -1.71 1.22 2.53
C ILE A 406 -0.19 1.27 2.42
N ILE A 407 0.37 2.47 2.43
CA ILE A 407 1.82 2.69 2.37
C ILE A 407 2.29 2.82 3.82
N ASN A 408 2.54 1.69 4.47
CA ASN A 408 2.81 1.67 5.91
C ASN A 408 4.26 2.05 6.23
N GLU A 409 5.22 1.85 5.33
CA GLU A 409 6.60 2.27 5.59
C GLU A 409 7.11 3.17 4.48
N VAL A 410 7.49 4.41 4.82
CA VAL A 410 8.08 5.36 3.87
C VAL A 410 9.34 5.99 4.45
N GLY A 411 10.43 5.98 3.68
CA GLY A 411 11.68 6.59 4.09
C GLY A 411 12.71 6.73 2.98
N MET A 412 13.95 6.96 3.39
CA MET A 412 15.13 7.05 2.53
C MET A 412 16.22 6.13 3.08
N LEU A 413 16.71 5.21 2.24
CA LEU A 413 17.83 4.35 2.54
C LEU A 413 19.15 5.07 2.24
N ASN A 414 20.12 4.92 3.13
CA ASN A 414 21.46 5.49 3.00
C ASN A 414 22.36 4.56 2.18
N CYS A 415 21.94 4.27 0.96
CA CYS A 415 22.68 3.43 0.01
C CYS A 415 22.25 3.78 -1.41
N ALA A 416 23.01 3.32 -2.40
CA ALA A 416 22.67 3.50 -3.82
C ALA A 416 22.80 2.15 -4.56
N PRO A 417 21.83 1.22 -4.42
CA PRO A 417 21.88 -0.03 -5.16
C PRO A 417 21.79 0.24 -6.67
N SER A 418 22.47 -0.59 -7.47
CA SER A 418 22.41 -0.58 -8.93
C SER A 418 21.91 -1.92 -9.47
N PHE A 419 21.78 -2.04 -10.79
CA PHE A 419 21.46 -3.33 -11.40
C PHE A 419 22.59 -4.35 -11.19
N GLU A 420 23.83 -3.90 -11.29
CA GLU A 420 25.04 -4.71 -11.10
C GLU A 420 25.30 -5.02 -9.63
N ASN A 421 24.99 -4.07 -8.73
CA ASN A 421 25.13 -4.23 -7.28
C ASN A 421 23.77 -3.97 -6.60
N PRO A 422 22.85 -4.96 -6.63
CA PRO A 422 21.48 -4.77 -6.16
C PRO A 422 21.36 -4.63 -4.65
N ILE A 423 22.45 -4.84 -3.91
CA ILE A 423 22.44 -4.81 -2.44
C ILE A 423 22.60 -3.38 -1.93
N CYS A 424 21.71 -3.02 -1.02
CA CYS A 424 21.82 -1.79 -0.25
C CYS A 424 22.87 -1.94 0.85
N VAL A 425 24.09 -1.44 0.56
CA VAL A 425 25.16 -1.30 1.56
C VAL A 425 25.11 0.11 2.15
N PRO A 426 24.92 0.28 3.47
CA PRO A 426 24.87 1.60 4.09
C PRO A 426 26.13 2.44 3.80
N ASN A 427 25.94 3.74 3.55
CA ASN A 427 26.97 4.71 3.14
C ASN A 427 27.65 4.43 1.79
N SER A 428 27.08 3.58 0.92
CA SER A 428 27.67 3.30 -0.41
C SER A 428 27.36 4.34 -1.49
N GLY A 429 26.46 5.27 -1.20
CA GLY A 429 25.99 6.28 -2.15
C GLY A 429 26.88 7.51 -2.29
N ARG A 430 26.43 8.50 -3.07
CA ARG A 430 27.12 9.79 -3.26
C ARG A 430 26.92 10.75 -2.09
N ASN A 431 25.85 10.60 -1.32
CA ASN A 431 25.54 11.40 -0.15
C ASN A 431 25.52 10.52 1.11
N PRO A 432 26.62 9.84 1.46
CA PRO A 432 26.61 8.92 2.59
C PRO A 432 26.24 9.67 3.88
N ALA A 433 25.30 9.12 4.66
CA ALA A 433 24.83 9.76 5.89
C ALA A 433 25.98 10.04 6.88
N SER A 434 27.01 9.20 6.89
CA SER A 434 28.22 9.38 7.72
C SER A 434 28.98 10.68 7.47
N GLN A 435 28.73 11.37 6.34
CA GLN A 435 29.35 12.65 6.00
C GLN A 435 28.49 13.86 6.34
N VAL A 436 27.24 13.66 6.81
CA VAL A 436 26.32 14.74 7.14
C VAL A 436 26.17 14.83 8.66
N PRO A 437 26.32 16.02 9.27
CA PRO A 437 26.02 16.22 10.69
C PRO A 437 24.56 15.81 10.96
N ASP A 438 24.34 14.88 11.88
CA ASP A 438 23.03 14.26 12.19
C ASP A 438 22.55 13.15 11.24
N HIS A 439 23.39 12.73 10.29
CA HIS A 439 23.12 11.59 9.40
C HIS A 439 21.82 11.72 8.58
N SER A 440 21.37 12.95 8.34
CA SER A 440 20.21 13.28 7.52
C SER A 440 20.60 13.49 6.04
N CYS A 441 19.63 13.81 5.19
CA CYS A 441 19.94 14.31 3.85
C CYS A 441 20.45 15.75 3.89
N PRO A 442 21.40 16.13 3.02
CA PRO A 442 21.85 17.51 2.91
C PRO A 442 20.73 18.44 2.43
N ASN A 443 20.82 19.73 2.76
CA ASN A 443 19.95 20.81 2.25
C ASN A 443 18.44 20.55 2.43
N ASP A 444 18.01 20.06 3.60
CA ASP A 444 16.62 19.69 3.87
C ASP A 444 16.03 18.69 2.86
N GLY A 445 16.88 17.84 2.28
CA GLY A 445 16.51 16.92 1.20
C GLY A 445 15.36 15.98 1.56
N LEU A 446 15.24 15.57 2.83
CA LEU A 446 14.12 14.73 3.29
C LEU A 446 12.78 15.49 3.29
N ALA A 447 12.76 16.77 3.68
CA ALA A 447 11.53 17.57 3.69
C ALA A 447 11.05 17.84 2.26
N THR A 448 11.97 18.16 1.35
CA THR A 448 11.66 18.33 -0.08
C THR A 448 11.18 17.03 -0.71
N PHE A 449 11.81 15.91 -0.33
CA PHE A 449 11.39 14.58 -0.75
C PHE A 449 9.95 14.28 -0.34
N LEU A 450 9.63 14.53 0.93
CA LEU A 450 8.30 14.31 1.47
C LEU A 450 7.24 15.18 0.79
N ASP A 451 7.52 16.48 0.59
CA ASP A 451 6.64 17.40 -0.14
C ASP A 451 6.29 16.83 -1.52
N LYS A 452 7.29 16.33 -2.25
CA LYS A 452 7.10 15.80 -3.59
C LYS A 452 6.36 14.46 -3.61
N LEU A 453 6.59 13.57 -2.64
CA LEU A 453 5.80 12.34 -2.50
C LEU A 453 4.32 12.66 -2.29
N PHE A 454 4.00 13.66 -1.47
CA PHE A 454 2.61 14.04 -1.21
C PHE A 454 1.93 14.68 -2.42
N ASP A 455 2.67 15.34 -3.32
CA ASP A 455 2.11 15.76 -4.61
C ASP A 455 1.57 14.54 -5.39
N TYR A 456 2.33 13.44 -5.44
CA TYR A 456 1.91 12.21 -6.11
C TYR A 456 0.76 11.51 -5.37
N VAL A 457 0.82 11.40 -4.04
CA VAL A 457 -0.25 10.82 -3.20
C VAL A 457 -1.58 11.53 -3.45
N ILE A 458 -1.57 12.86 -3.47
CA ILE A 458 -2.78 13.67 -3.66
C ILE A 458 -3.28 13.54 -5.10
N ALA A 459 -2.38 13.60 -6.09
CA ALA A 459 -2.73 13.57 -7.50
C ALA A 459 -3.24 12.20 -7.97
N GLN A 460 -2.75 11.10 -7.41
CA GLN A 460 -3.07 9.77 -7.92
C GLN A 460 -4.54 9.40 -7.69
N LYS A 461 -5.26 9.13 -8.78
CA LYS A 461 -6.64 8.63 -8.82
C LYS A 461 -6.77 7.53 -9.86
N THR A 462 -7.74 6.65 -9.65
CA THR A 462 -8.27 5.76 -10.70
C THR A 462 -9.02 6.55 -11.76
N SER A 463 -9.29 5.91 -12.91
CA SER A 463 -10.11 6.49 -13.98
C SER A 463 -11.52 6.92 -13.54
N ASP A 464 -12.07 6.28 -12.49
CA ASP A 464 -13.36 6.65 -11.87
C ASP A 464 -13.23 7.68 -10.72
N GLY A 465 -12.04 8.23 -10.49
CA GLY A 465 -11.81 9.34 -9.55
C GLY A 465 -11.55 8.94 -8.09
N ARG A 466 -11.58 7.65 -7.75
CA ARG A 466 -11.28 7.16 -6.39
C ARG A 466 -9.82 7.47 -6.01
N PRO A 467 -9.56 7.87 -4.76
CA PRO A 467 -8.20 8.06 -4.26
C PRO A 467 -7.46 6.72 -4.19
N VAL A 468 -6.29 6.66 -4.81
CA VAL A 468 -5.48 5.44 -4.83
C VAL A 468 -4.79 5.21 -3.50
N VAL A 469 -4.28 6.25 -2.84
CA VAL A 469 -3.64 6.12 -1.52
C VAL A 469 -4.67 6.30 -0.42
N LYS A 470 -4.64 5.39 0.56
CA LYS A 470 -5.58 5.32 1.69
C LYS A 470 -4.90 5.45 3.05
N ALA A 471 -3.61 5.10 3.14
CA ALA A 471 -2.76 5.38 4.30
C ALA A 471 -1.33 5.69 3.84
N PHE A 472 -0.64 6.55 4.59
CA PHE A 472 0.77 6.87 4.39
C PHE A 472 1.44 7.00 5.76
N SER A 473 2.44 6.17 6.05
CA SER A 473 3.11 6.17 7.35
C SER A 473 4.60 6.37 7.18
N TRP A 474 5.14 7.34 7.90
CA TRP A 474 6.56 7.71 7.84
C TRP A 474 7.39 6.87 8.81
N PHE A 475 8.56 6.43 8.36
CA PHE A 475 9.52 5.68 9.16
C PHE A 475 10.31 6.61 10.09
N ASN A 476 9.92 6.71 11.36
CA ASN A 476 10.43 7.69 12.32
C ASN A 476 11.56 7.13 13.20
N GLU A 477 12.59 6.56 12.59
CA GLU A 477 13.77 6.03 13.29
C GLU A 477 15.07 6.65 12.77
N ASN A 478 16.13 6.55 13.59
CA ASN A 478 17.45 7.07 13.25
C ASN A 478 18.37 5.94 12.80
N MET A 479 18.67 5.89 11.50
CA MET A 479 19.58 4.90 10.88
C MET A 479 19.21 3.43 11.06
N ALA A 480 18.04 3.13 11.63
CA ALA A 480 17.53 1.76 11.75
C ALA A 480 17.39 1.15 10.36
N GLY A 481 17.80 -0.11 10.19
CA GLY A 481 17.73 -0.77 8.88
C GLY A 481 18.56 -0.11 7.78
N GLY A 482 19.58 0.69 8.11
CA GLY A 482 20.42 1.34 7.09
C GLY A 482 19.78 2.55 6.43
N THR A 483 18.78 3.17 7.06
CA THR A 483 18.20 4.43 6.62
C THR A 483 19.13 5.63 6.90
N TYR A 484 18.73 6.80 6.41
CA TYR A 484 19.18 8.07 7.00
C TYR A 484 18.58 8.26 8.40
N ASN A 485 18.91 9.36 9.07
CA ASN A 485 18.13 9.84 10.21
C ASN A 485 16.78 10.37 9.70
N LEU A 486 15.71 9.62 9.95
CA LEU A 486 14.36 9.93 9.49
C LEU A 486 13.48 10.48 10.62
N GLN A 487 14.04 10.83 11.77
CA GLN A 487 13.27 11.35 12.90
C GLN A 487 12.64 12.72 12.55
N LEU A 488 11.39 12.91 12.95
CA LEU A 488 10.62 14.16 12.75
C LEU A 488 10.93 15.24 13.81
N PHE A 489 11.67 14.87 14.85
CA PHE A 489 12.10 15.76 15.92
C PHE A 489 13.60 16.00 15.84
N ASN A 490 14.06 17.06 16.48
CA ASN A 490 15.48 17.27 16.73
C ASN A 490 16.08 16.11 17.58
N LYS A 491 17.41 16.05 17.67
CA LYS A 491 18.13 15.03 18.46
C LYS A 491 17.69 14.94 19.93
N ALA A 492 17.20 16.02 20.52
CA ALA A 492 16.71 16.04 21.90
C ALA A 492 15.26 15.51 22.03
N GLY A 493 14.55 15.30 20.92
CA GLY A 493 13.15 14.91 20.91
C GLY A 493 12.21 15.98 21.48
N THR A 494 12.62 17.26 21.45
CA THR A 494 11.88 18.36 22.11
C THR A 494 11.15 19.29 21.15
N THR A 495 11.67 19.49 19.94
CA THR A 495 11.06 20.34 18.91
C THR A 495 10.98 19.58 17.60
N LEU A 496 9.96 19.86 16.80
CA LEU A 496 9.90 19.37 15.41
C LEU A 496 11.03 19.97 14.59
N ASN A 497 11.57 19.20 13.66
CA ASN A 497 12.55 19.66 12.68
C ASN A 497 11.86 20.00 11.35
N ALA A 498 12.64 20.41 10.33
CA ALA A 498 12.09 20.78 9.02
C ALA A 498 11.29 19.64 8.36
N LEU A 499 11.70 18.39 8.57
CA LEU A 499 10.99 17.21 8.09
C LEU A 499 9.65 17.02 8.83
N GLY A 500 9.63 17.17 10.15
CA GLY A 500 8.40 17.15 10.95
C GLY A 500 7.38 18.21 10.54
N GLU A 501 7.85 19.44 10.28
CA GLU A 501 7.00 20.53 9.78
C GLU A 501 6.45 20.26 8.37
N SER A 502 7.29 19.68 7.49
CA SER A 502 6.84 19.22 6.17
C SER A 502 5.76 18.14 6.29
N TYR A 503 5.93 17.18 7.19
CA TYR A 503 4.97 16.10 7.37
C TYR A 503 3.59 16.61 7.81
N ILE A 504 3.54 17.46 8.84
CA ILE A 504 2.31 18.10 9.33
C ILE A 504 1.59 18.83 8.18
N ARG A 505 2.33 19.68 7.46
CA ARG A 505 1.78 20.48 6.36
C ARG A 505 1.17 19.59 5.29
N ASN A 506 1.87 18.53 4.88
CA ASN A 506 1.42 17.64 3.83
C ASN A 506 0.24 16.76 4.23
N CYS A 507 0.19 16.29 5.47
CA CYS A 507 -0.97 15.58 6.01
C CYS A 507 -2.21 16.48 5.99
N ALA A 508 -2.10 17.72 6.46
CA ALA A 508 -3.20 18.68 6.40
C ALA A 508 -3.65 18.96 4.94
N ARG A 509 -2.68 19.13 4.02
CA ARG A 509 -2.94 19.36 2.59
C ARG A 509 -3.68 18.19 1.97
N TRP A 510 -3.27 16.96 2.27
CA TRP A 510 -3.94 15.75 1.82
C TRP A 510 -5.36 15.64 2.38
N GLY A 511 -5.53 15.88 3.69
CA GLY A 511 -6.81 15.96 4.38
C GLY A 511 -7.81 16.89 3.69
N ALA A 512 -7.38 18.11 3.40
CA ALA A 512 -8.21 19.11 2.73
C ALA A 512 -8.71 18.64 1.35
N THR A 513 -7.91 17.87 0.61
CA THR A 513 -8.28 17.44 -0.76
C THR A 513 -9.41 16.42 -0.81
N TRP A 514 -9.56 15.57 0.20
CA TRP A 514 -10.62 14.57 0.24
C TRP A 514 -11.83 15.02 1.04
N ASN A 515 -11.66 15.91 2.03
CA ASN A 515 -12.77 16.57 2.73
C ASN A 515 -13.59 17.50 1.81
N ALA A 516 -12.98 18.02 0.74
CA ALA A 516 -13.66 18.87 -0.24
C ALA A 516 -14.56 18.09 -1.22
N ARG A 517 -14.54 16.75 -1.18
CA ARG A 517 -15.32 15.86 -2.06
C ARG A 517 -16.61 15.45 -1.37
#